data_AF-A0A195BAW9-F1
#
_entry.id   AF-A0A195BAW9-F1
#
_cell.length_a   1.000
_cell.length_b   1.000
_cell.length_c   1.000
_cell.angle_alpha   90.00
_cell.angle_beta   90.00
_cell.angle_gamma   90.00
#
_symmetry.space_group_name_H-M   'P 1'
#
loop_
_entity.id
_entity.type
_entity.pdbx_description
1 polymer ?
#
loop_
_entity_poly.entity_id
_entity_poly.type
_entity_poly.pdbx_seq_one_letter_code
_entity_poly.pdbx_strand_id
1 'polypeptide(L)'
;MWGFMLLNRMGPIGQEIHRTFHFYGEDKNTLDINILIKKFDLYCLYGDKKRGNKDIDEYIHELKFFAIARNYIDPIRIVKEKIIQDMSIQRFTGKAALLIESKGENLIPYLQSLDLYHIALFWKQCEHLMTQKIDETPKQNSTSAKSATTESIPIEQNQNQCITIWGHRCQLCFPKLCCVHCNTHYKQFNYYTDNYKYIYDCTKCGMNHIRSRCSAYGELCIKCGKKNHFSKMCRVPVIINCSKCGMNHAKSKCPAYGHICRHCNKLNHLEEKCRLAKCI
;
A
#
# COMPACT_ATOMS: atom_id res chain seq x y z
N MET A 1 17.75 2.91 -23.49
CA MET A 1 18.53 4.18 -23.47
C MET A 1 18.18 5.08 -22.29
N TRP A 2 16.90 5.22 -21.92
CA TRP A 2 16.45 6.07 -20.81
C TRP A 2 17.03 5.70 -19.42
N GLY A 3 17.21 4.41 -19.10
CA GLY A 3 17.83 3.99 -17.83
C GLY A 3 19.26 4.50 -17.66
N PHE A 4 20.08 4.48 -18.72
CA PHE A 4 21.43 5.07 -18.68
C PHE A 4 21.39 6.58 -18.44
N MET A 5 20.45 7.30 -19.05
CA MET A 5 20.27 8.73 -18.82
C MET A 5 19.88 9.03 -17.37
N LEU A 6 18.99 8.21 -16.78
CA LEU A 6 18.63 8.31 -15.37
C LEU A 6 19.85 8.11 -14.46
N LEU A 7 20.61 7.02 -14.65
CA LEU A 7 21.79 6.71 -13.85
C LEU A 7 22.88 7.80 -13.96
N ASN A 8 23.09 8.35 -15.15
CA ASN A 8 23.99 9.48 -15.34
C ASN A 8 23.50 10.74 -14.63
N ARG A 9 22.18 11.00 -14.64
CA ARG A 9 21.58 12.14 -13.95
C ARG A 9 21.64 12.03 -12.43
N MET A 10 21.56 10.81 -11.89
CA MET A 10 21.70 10.53 -10.45
C MET A 10 23.14 10.64 -9.94
N GLY A 11 24.13 10.59 -10.84
CA GLY A 11 25.54 10.74 -10.50
C GLY A 11 26.19 9.50 -9.89
N PRO A 12 27.44 9.60 -9.41
CA PRO A 12 28.25 8.45 -8.99
C PRO A 12 27.63 7.67 -7.82
N ILE A 13 27.00 8.35 -6.87
CA ILE A 13 26.31 7.72 -5.73
C ILE A 13 25.13 6.88 -6.22
N GLY A 14 24.31 7.41 -7.14
CA GLY A 14 23.21 6.66 -7.72
C GLY A 14 23.67 5.42 -8.50
N GLN A 15 24.80 5.52 -9.19
CA GLN A 15 25.40 4.38 -9.89
C GLN A 15 25.95 3.32 -8.91
N GLU A 16 26.51 3.74 -7.78
CA GLU A 16 26.96 2.82 -6.73
C GLU A 16 25.78 2.08 -6.09
N ILE A 17 24.70 2.79 -5.75
CA ILE A 17 23.46 2.17 -5.27
C ILE A 17 22.91 1.20 -6.30
N HIS A 18 22.88 1.57 -7.59
CA HIS A 18 22.43 0.69 -8.66
C HIS A 18 23.21 -0.63 -8.72
N ARG A 19 24.52 -0.62 -8.43
CA ARG A 19 25.33 -1.86 -8.39
C ARG A 19 24.92 -2.82 -7.28
N THR A 20 24.17 -2.37 -6.27
CA THR A 20 23.64 -3.22 -5.20
C THR A 20 22.33 -3.91 -5.59
N PHE A 21 21.68 -3.47 -6.68
CA PHE A 21 20.39 -3.99 -7.08
C PHE A 21 20.52 -5.37 -7.72
N HIS A 22 19.67 -6.28 -7.24
CA HIS A 22 19.52 -7.60 -7.81
C HIS A 22 18.33 -7.60 -8.78
N PHE A 23 18.56 -8.03 -10.01
CA PHE A 23 17.57 -8.12 -11.08
C PHE A 23 17.27 -9.60 -11.34
N TYR A 24 15.99 -9.98 -11.46
CA TYR A 24 15.56 -11.37 -11.64
C TYR A 24 14.46 -11.50 -12.71
N GLY A 25 14.38 -12.64 -13.40
CA GLY A 25 13.28 -12.96 -14.32
C GLY A 25 13.19 -12.04 -15.55
N GLU A 26 11.99 -11.49 -15.83
CA GLU A 26 11.72 -10.55 -16.93
C GLU A 26 12.45 -9.21 -16.79
N ASP A 27 13.08 -8.93 -15.63
CA ASP A 27 13.92 -7.75 -15.37
C ASP A 27 15.28 -7.78 -16.12
N LYS A 28 15.47 -8.66 -17.12
CA LYS A 28 16.72 -8.78 -17.89
C LYS A 28 17.20 -7.46 -18.49
N ASN A 29 16.28 -6.54 -18.76
CA ASN A 29 16.64 -5.18 -19.15
C ASN A 29 16.89 -4.32 -17.90
N THR A 30 18.09 -4.43 -17.34
CA THR A 30 18.58 -3.64 -16.19
C THR A 30 18.53 -2.11 -16.40
N LEU A 31 18.21 -1.67 -17.62
CA LEU A 31 18.11 -0.28 -18.05
C LEU A 31 16.67 0.14 -18.38
N ASP A 32 15.68 -0.71 -18.08
CA ASP A 32 14.29 -0.29 -18.07
C ASP A 32 14.09 0.75 -16.96
N ILE A 33 13.60 1.92 -17.36
CA ILE A 33 13.46 3.06 -16.45
C ILE A 33 12.44 2.79 -15.34
N ASN A 34 11.38 2.03 -15.61
CA ASN A 34 10.35 1.73 -14.62
C ASN A 34 10.88 0.74 -13.57
N ILE A 35 11.64 -0.25 -14.01
CA ILE A 35 12.31 -1.21 -13.11
C ILE A 35 13.32 -0.47 -12.22
N LEU A 36 14.14 0.40 -12.80
CA LEU A 36 15.12 1.21 -12.06
C LEU A 36 14.45 2.11 -11.02
N ILE A 37 13.44 2.89 -11.41
CA ILE A 37 12.70 3.76 -10.47
C ILE A 37 12.13 2.95 -9.32
N LYS A 38 11.53 1.79 -9.60
CA LYS A 38 10.97 0.90 -8.58
C LYS A 38 12.03 0.36 -7.61
N LYS A 39 13.22 0.00 -8.09
CA LYS A 39 14.33 -0.45 -7.25
C LYS A 39 14.88 0.68 -6.39
N PHE A 40 15.00 1.89 -6.94
CA PHE A 40 15.38 3.08 -6.17
C PHE A 40 14.33 3.46 -5.13
N ASP A 41 13.03 3.37 -5.43
CA ASP A 41 11.96 3.57 -4.46
C ASP A 41 12.09 2.60 -3.28
N LEU A 42 12.29 1.31 -3.57
CA LEU A 42 12.51 0.28 -2.56
C LEU A 42 13.74 0.59 -1.68
N TYR A 43 14.85 1.00 -2.30
CA TYR A 43 16.07 1.37 -1.59
C TYR A 43 15.86 2.62 -0.71
N CYS A 44 15.21 3.67 -1.22
CA CYS A 44 14.91 4.87 -0.44
C CYS A 44 13.96 4.60 0.73
N LEU A 45 13.02 3.65 0.57
CA LEU A 45 12.07 3.27 1.61
C LEU A 45 12.69 2.37 2.67
N TYR A 46 13.37 1.31 2.25
CA TYR A 46 13.77 0.23 3.16
C TYR A 46 15.28 0.12 3.32
N GLY A 47 16.07 0.67 2.40
CA GLY A 47 17.52 0.54 2.38
C GLY A 47 17.95 -0.93 2.51
N ASP A 48 18.93 -1.16 3.37
CA ASP A 48 19.43 -2.49 3.68
C ASP A 48 18.62 -3.22 4.76
N LYS A 49 17.39 -2.77 5.06
CA LYS A 49 16.56 -3.43 6.04
C LYS A 49 16.33 -4.89 5.63
N LYS A 50 16.67 -5.78 6.56
CA LYS A 50 16.44 -7.23 6.48
C LYS A 50 15.47 -7.64 7.57
N ARG A 51 14.77 -8.75 7.34
CA ARG A 51 13.84 -9.35 8.30
C ARG A 51 14.53 -9.78 9.61
N GLY A 52 15.73 -10.34 9.53
CA GLY A 52 16.37 -10.99 10.67
C GLY A 52 15.57 -12.21 11.14
N ASN A 53 15.40 -12.36 12.46
CA ASN A 53 14.69 -13.49 13.07
C ASN A 53 13.20 -13.20 13.38
N LYS A 54 12.68 -12.06 12.93
CA LYS A 54 11.29 -11.65 13.20
C LYS A 54 10.30 -12.59 12.52
N ASP A 55 9.11 -12.73 13.08
CA ASP A 55 8.01 -13.37 12.37
C ASP A 55 7.69 -12.59 11.09
N ILE A 56 7.23 -13.29 10.05
CA ILE A 56 6.96 -12.66 8.75
C ILE A 56 5.80 -11.66 8.84
N ASP A 57 4.81 -11.89 9.70
CA ASP A 57 3.69 -10.96 9.85
C ASP A 57 4.14 -9.69 10.56
N GLU A 58 5.01 -9.82 11.58
CA GLU A 58 5.65 -8.69 12.26
C GLU A 58 6.49 -7.87 11.26
N TYR A 59 7.30 -8.56 10.44
CA TYR A 59 8.12 -7.90 9.43
C TYR A 59 7.27 -7.16 8.38
N ILE A 60 6.22 -7.80 7.87
CA ILE A 60 5.27 -7.18 6.94
C ILE A 60 4.59 -5.97 7.57
N HIS A 61 4.19 -6.06 8.84
CA HIS A 61 3.58 -4.95 9.56
C HIS A 61 4.52 -3.76 9.65
N GLU A 62 5.79 -3.97 10.01
CA GLU A 62 6.80 -2.91 10.01
C GLU A 62 7.00 -2.30 8.64
N LEU A 63 7.16 -3.11 7.58
CA LEU A 63 7.35 -2.60 6.22
C LEU A 63 6.16 -1.76 5.75
N LYS A 64 4.93 -2.20 6.07
CA LYS A 64 3.71 -1.43 5.82
C LYS A 64 3.72 -0.11 6.57
N PHE A 65 4.09 -0.11 7.85
CA PHE A 65 4.20 1.10 8.66
C PHE A 65 5.15 2.12 8.03
N PHE A 66 6.35 1.70 7.60
CA PHE A 66 7.31 2.59 6.92
C PHE A 66 6.78 3.16 5.60
N ALA A 67 6.13 2.34 4.77
CA ALA A 67 5.54 2.81 3.51
C ALA A 67 4.41 3.83 3.74
N ILE A 68 3.56 3.59 4.74
CA ILE A 68 2.48 4.50 5.13
C ILE A 68 3.06 5.80 5.69
N ALA A 69 4.05 5.73 6.57
CA ALA A 69 4.70 6.90 7.17
C ALA A 69 5.38 7.79 6.13
N ARG A 70 5.91 7.21 5.04
CA ARG A 70 6.48 7.94 3.90
C ARG A 70 5.47 8.31 2.81
N ASN A 71 4.16 8.12 3.05
CA ASN A 71 3.09 8.44 2.10
C ASN A 71 3.23 7.76 0.73
N TYR A 72 3.72 6.52 0.69
CA TYR A 72 3.78 5.78 -0.56
C TYR A 72 2.37 5.48 -1.09
N ILE A 73 2.17 5.63 -2.41
CA ILE A 73 0.84 5.57 -3.05
C ILE A 73 0.18 4.20 -2.85
N ASP A 74 0.96 3.14 -2.98
CA ASP A 74 0.50 1.76 -2.82
C ASP A 74 1.42 0.99 -1.84
N PRO A 75 1.17 1.12 -0.53
CA PRO A 75 1.97 0.45 0.50
C PRO A 75 1.93 -1.07 0.37
N ILE A 76 0.84 -1.65 -0.11
CA ILE A 76 0.71 -3.11 -0.22
C ILE A 76 1.62 -3.62 -1.33
N ARG A 77 1.58 -2.97 -2.50
CA ARG A 77 2.41 -3.34 -3.64
C ARG A 77 3.89 -3.20 -3.31
N ILE A 78 4.34 -2.09 -2.73
CA ILE A 78 5.77 -1.89 -2.45
C ILE A 78 6.30 -2.85 -1.38
N VAL A 79 5.47 -3.19 -0.37
CA VAL A 79 5.81 -4.22 0.62
C VAL A 79 5.92 -5.58 -0.04
N LYS A 80 4.96 -5.95 -0.91
CA LYS A 80 5.03 -7.20 -1.68
C LYS A 80 6.33 -7.31 -2.46
N GLU A 81 6.75 -6.25 -3.14
CA GLU A 81 8.01 -6.24 -3.90
C GLU A 81 9.24 -6.41 -3.01
N LYS A 82 9.25 -5.76 -1.84
CA LYS A 82 10.32 -5.94 -0.84
C LYS A 82 10.39 -7.39 -0.34
N ILE A 83 9.24 -8.00 -0.05
CA ILE A 83 9.14 -9.40 0.38
C ILE A 83 9.66 -10.33 -0.71
N ILE A 84 9.27 -10.15 -1.98
CA ILE A 84 9.76 -10.94 -3.10
C ILE A 84 11.29 -10.81 -3.23
N GLN A 85 11.83 -9.59 -3.14
CA GLN A 85 13.26 -9.36 -3.18
C GLN A 85 13.99 -10.10 -2.04
N ASP A 86 13.50 -10.00 -0.82
CA ASP A 86 14.13 -10.64 0.33
C ASP A 86 14.08 -12.17 0.25
N MET A 87 12.96 -12.74 -0.21
CA MET A 87 12.85 -14.18 -0.49
C MET A 87 13.86 -14.63 -1.55
N SER A 88 14.08 -13.82 -2.58
CA SER A 88 14.98 -14.18 -3.70
C SER A 88 16.46 -14.13 -3.33
N ILE A 89 16.80 -13.38 -2.27
CA ILE A 89 18.17 -13.29 -1.75
C ILE A 89 18.37 -14.31 -0.60
N GLN A 90 17.30 -14.80 0.01
CA GLN A 90 17.38 -15.77 1.08
C GLN A 90 17.96 -17.11 0.60
N ARG A 91 18.89 -17.65 1.39
CA ARG A 91 19.41 -19.00 1.20
C ARG A 91 18.48 -19.99 1.89
N PHE A 92 17.59 -20.62 1.12
CA PHE A 92 16.77 -21.73 1.60
C PHE A 92 17.60 -23.02 1.68
N THR A 93 17.29 -23.87 2.65
CA THR A 93 18.00 -25.14 2.89
C THR A 93 17.03 -26.31 3.04
N GLY A 94 17.53 -27.54 2.93
CA GLY A 94 16.73 -28.76 3.14
C GLY A 94 15.57 -28.89 2.16
N LYS A 95 14.40 -29.32 2.64
CA LYS A 95 13.19 -29.50 1.80
C LYS A 95 12.69 -28.19 1.19
N ALA A 96 12.97 -27.04 1.83
CA ALA A 96 12.61 -25.73 1.30
C ALA A 96 13.41 -25.40 0.04
N ALA A 97 14.70 -25.77 -0.02
CA ALA A 97 15.53 -25.58 -1.21
C ALA A 97 14.95 -26.32 -2.41
N LEU A 98 14.55 -27.59 -2.22
CA LEU A 98 13.90 -28.40 -3.27
C LEU A 98 12.59 -27.77 -3.75
N LEU A 99 11.78 -27.23 -2.84
CA LEU A 99 10.53 -26.53 -3.21
C LEU A 99 10.82 -25.31 -4.07
N ILE A 100 11.83 -24.51 -3.71
CA ILE A 100 12.22 -23.31 -4.45
C ILE A 100 12.82 -23.67 -5.81
N GLU A 101 13.71 -24.66 -5.86
CA GLU A 101 14.31 -25.19 -7.09
C GLU A 101 13.25 -25.75 -8.04
N SER A 102 12.21 -26.41 -7.53
CA SER A 102 11.10 -26.91 -8.35
C SER A 102 10.34 -25.80 -9.09
N LYS A 103 10.40 -24.56 -8.59
CA LYS A 103 9.85 -23.38 -9.29
C LYS A 103 10.82 -22.82 -10.33
N GLY A 104 12.13 -23.02 -10.17
CA GLY A 104 13.17 -22.59 -11.11
C GLY A 104 13.05 -21.11 -11.50
N GLU A 105 13.16 -20.83 -12.79
CA GLU A 105 13.00 -19.48 -13.36
C GLU A 105 11.60 -18.87 -13.13
N ASN A 106 10.60 -19.70 -12.83
CA ASN A 106 9.21 -19.26 -12.62
C ASN A 106 8.93 -18.81 -11.18
N LEU A 107 9.90 -18.86 -10.27
CA LEU A 107 9.69 -18.44 -8.88
C LEU A 107 9.22 -16.98 -8.78
N ILE A 108 9.91 -16.05 -9.45
CA ILE A 108 9.55 -14.64 -9.41
C ILE A 108 8.17 -14.39 -10.04
N PRO A 109 7.88 -14.84 -11.28
CA PRO A 109 6.54 -14.73 -11.85
C PRO A 109 5.45 -15.33 -10.95
N TYR A 110 5.72 -16.49 -10.35
CA TYR A 110 4.81 -17.13 -9.40
C TYR A 110 4.52 -16.22 -8.20
N LEU A 111 5.55 -15.73 -7.51
CA LEU A 111 5.38 -14.83 -6.37
C LEU A 111 4.70 -13.51 -6.77
N GLN A 112 5.00 -12.99 -7.96
CA GLN A 112 4.35 -11.79 -8.50
C GLN A 112 2.87 -12.00 -8.80
N SER A 113 2.43 -13.23 -9.13
CA SER A 113 1.02 -13.56 -9.32
C SER A 113 0.21 -13.63 -8.01
N LEU A 114 0.87 -13.89 -6.88
CA LEU A 114 0.23 -14.03 -5.57
C LEU A 114 -0.05 -12.68 -4.93
N ASP A 115 -1.06 -12.57 -4.06
CA ASP A 115 -1.19 -11.41 -3.18
C ASP A 115 -0.22 -11.49 -1.99
N LEU A 116 -0.10 -10.40 -1.23
CA LEU A 116 0.83 -10.32 -0.11
C LEU A 116 0.55 -11.37 0.99
N TYR A 117 -0.71 -11.75 1.19
CA TYR A 117 -1.08 -12.75 2.19
C TYR A 117 -0.61 -14.15 1.76
N HIS A 118 -0.85 -14.51 0.50
CA HIS A 118 -0.42 -15.80 -0.03
C HIS A 118 1.11 -15.92 -0.12
N ILE A 119 1.83 -14.82 -0.37
CA ILE A 119 3.30 -14.81 -0.30
C ILE A 119 3.78 -15.02 1.13
N ALA A 120 3.16 -14.35 2.12
CA ALA A 120 3.51 -14.55 3.53
C ALA A 120 3.32 -16.01 3.95
N LEU A 121 2.21 -16.62 3.54
CA LEU A 121 1.93 -18.04 3.80
C LEU A 121 2.95 -18.96 3.13
N PHE A 122 3.29 -18.68 1.86
CA PHE A 122 4.31 -19.43 1.14
C PHE A 122 5.69 -19.33 1.83
N TRP A 123 6.05 -18.16 2.34
CA TRP A 123 7.29 -17.99 3.11
C TRP A 123 7.25 -18.82 4.41
N LYS A 124 6.16 -18.76 5.19
CA LYS A 124 6.01 -19.60 6.40
C LYS A 124 6.14 -21.10 6.09
N GLN A 125 5.59 -21.55 4.96
CA GLN A 125 5.72 -22.93 4.52
C GLN A 125 7.19 -23.29 4.25
N CYS A 126 7.94 -22.41 3.58
CA CYS A 126 9.37 -22.61 3.36
C CYS A 126 10.14 -22.69 4.69
N GLU A 127 9.81 -21.83 5.67
CA GLU A 127 10.44 -21.85 7.00
C GLU A 127 10.18 -23.16 7.75
N HIS A 128 8.93 -23.62 7.74
CA HIS A 128 8.58 -24.91 8.32
C HIS A 128 9.37 -26.06 7.66
N LEU A 129 9.51 -26.04 6.33
CA LEU A 129 10.29 -27.04 5.60
C LEU A 129 11.80 -26.97 5.89
N MET A 130 12.34 -25.81 6.26
CA MET A 130 13.73 -25.69 6.72
C MET A 130 13.94 -26.32 8.10
N THR A 131 12.91 -26.36 8.94
CA THR A 131 12.97 -26.98 10.28
C THR A 131 12.76 -28.49 10.28
N GLN A 132 12.21 -29.05 9.19
CA GLN A 132 12.04 -30.50 9.07
C GLN A 132 13.37 -31.17 8.75
N LYS A 133 13.76 -32.15 9.58
CA LYS A 133 14.87 -33.04 9.25
C LYS A 133 14.54 -33.81 7.96
N ILE A 134 15.56 -34.04 7.14
CA ILE A 134 15.46 -34.90 5.96
C ILE A 134 15.41 -36.32 6.50
N ASP A 135 14.22 -36.83 6.80
CA ASP A 135 14.07 -38.25 7.08
C ASP A 135 14.31 -39.00 5.76
N GLU A 136 15.27 -39.92 5.80
CA GLU A 136 15.63 -40.79 4.69
C GLU A 136 14.38 -41.54 4.18
N THR A 137 14.23 -41.54 2.86
CA THR A 137 13.19 -42.26 2.11
C THR A 137 12.99 -43.70 2.57
N PRO A 138 11.76 -44.14 2.89
CA PRO A 138 11.40 -45.54 2.81
C PRO A 138 11.00 -45.89 1.38
N LYS A 139 11.68 -46.90 0.84
CA LYS A 139 11.41 -47.54 -0.46
C LYS A 139 9.93 -47.91 -0.61
N GLN A 140 9.47 -47.78 -1.86
CA GLN A 140 8.22 -48.35 -2.36
C GLN A 140 8.07 -49.82 -1.96
N ASN A 141 6.83 -50.26 -1.69
CA ASN A 141 6.29 -51.53 -2.16
C ASN A 141 4.76 -51.52 -2.09
N SER A 142 4.17 -52.29 -3.00
CA SER A 142 2.82 -52.25 -3.54
C SER A 142 1.80 -53.19 -2.86
N THR A 143 0.52 -53.00 -3.24
CA THR A 143 -0.53 -54.03 -3.45
C THR A 143 -1.66 -54.21 -2.38
N SER A 144 -2.82 -53.61 -2.67
CA SER A 144 -4.22 -54.13 -2.71
C SER A 144 -4.93 -54.89 -1.54
N ALA A 145 -6.08 -54.30 -1.13
CA ALA A 145 -7.47 -54.83 -0.98
C ALA A 145 -8.05 -55.43 0.35
N LYS A 146 -9.07 -54.69 0.85
CA LYS A 146 -10.41 -55.02 1.44
C LYS A 146 -10.60 -56.06 2.57
N SER A 147 -11.24 -55.65 3.68
CA SER A 147 -12.65 -55.94 4.04
C SER A 147 -12.96 -55.57 5.52
N ALA A 148 -14.24 -55.31 5.84
CA ALA A 148 -14.73 -54.72 7.09
C ALA A 148 -15.66 -55.68 7.86
N THR A 149 -15.69 -55.60 9.19
CA THR A 149 -16.90 -55.86 10.02
C THR A 149 -16.76 -55.18 11.40
N THR A 150 -17.86 -54.61 11.89
CA THR A 150 -18.00 -53.76 13.08
C THR A 150 -18.76 -54.50 14.18
N GLU A 151 -18.36 -54.39 15.44
CA GLU A 151 -19.23 -54.53 16.62
C GLU A 151 -18.84 -53.50 17.70
N SER A 152 -19.84 -53.00 18.43
CA SER A 152 -19.85 -51.73 19.16
C SER A 152 -20.41 -51.89 20.58
N ILE A 153 -19.82 -51.25 21.60
CA ILE A 153 -20.48 -50.79 22.86
C ILE A 153 -19.77 -49.49 23.37
N PRO A 154 -20.47 -48.52 24.02
CA PRO A 154 -20.26 -47.07 23.85
C PRO A 154 -19.93 -46.22 25.12
N ILE A 155 -19.76 -44.90 24.87
CA ILE A 155 -19.84 -43.69 25.76
C ILE A 155 -18.47 -43.29 26.38
N GLU A 156 -17.89 -42.10 26.19
CA GLU A 156 -18.41 -40.73 26.38
C GLU A 156 -18.14 -39.75 25.22
N GLN A 157 -19.11 -38.86 25.02
CA GLN A 157 -19.16 -37.83 23.99
C GLN A 157 -18.41 -36.58 24.44
N ASN A 158 -17.43 -36.13 23.67
CA ASN A 158 -17.03 -34.72 23.66
C ASN A 158 -17.08 -34.21 22.23
N GLN A 159 -18.09 -33.38 21.97
CA GLN A 159 -18.48 -32.91 20.66
C GLN A 159 -17.44 -31.93 20.13
N ASN A 160 -16.74 -32.31 19.05
CA ASN A 160 -16.18 -31.42 18.01
C ASN A 160 -15.55 -32.29 16.91
N GLN A 161 -16.39 -33.10 16.25
CA GLN A 161 -15.99 -33.86 15.06
C GLN A 161 -16.66 -33.25 13.83
N CYS A 162 -15.86 -32.65 12.93
CA CYS A 162 -16.32 -32.29 11.60
C CYS A 162 -15.75 -33.29 10.57
N ILE A 163 -16.64 -33.85 9.76
CA ILE A 163 -16.30 -34.70 8.62
C ILE A 163 -16.27 -33.82 7.37
N THR A 164 -15.23 -33.94 6.56
CA THR A 164 -15.13 -33.26 5.25
C THR A 164 -15.86 -34.06 4.17
N ILE A 165 -16.21 -33.41 3.05
CA ILE A 165 -16.93 -33.99 1.91
C ILE A 165 -16.18 -35.20 1.29
N TRP A 166 -14.90 -35.41 1.61
CA TRP A 166 -14.07 -36.53 1.12
C TRP A 166 -13.68 -37.56 2.20
N GLY A 167 -14.34 -37.57 3.36
CA GLY A 167 -14.29 -38.70 4.29
C GLY A 167 -12.98 -38.93 5.07
N HIS A 168 -12.07 -37.94 5.12
CA HIS A 168 -10.85 -38.05 5.93
C HIS A 168 -10.97 -37.28 7.26
N ARG A 169 -10.51 -37.91 8.35
CA ARG A 169 -10.46 -37.34 9.71
C ARG A 169 -9.30 -36.34 9.84
N CYS A 170 -9.59 -35.10 10.20
CA CYS A 170 -8.59 -34.08 10.49
C CYS A 170 -8.19 -34.13 11.97
N GLN A 171 -6.91 -34.38 12.27
CA GLN A 171 -6.36 -34.45 13.64
C GLN A 171 -5.77 -33.12 14.15
N LEU A 172 -5.93 -32.00 13.43
CA LEU A 172 -5.30 -30.71 13.76
C LEU A 172 -6.31 -29.61 14.16
N CYS A 173 -7.37 -29.97 14.88
CA CYS A 173 -8.26 -28.99 15.50
C CYS A 173 -7.66 -28.52 16.83
N PHE A 174 -6.77 -27.54 16.80
CA PHE A 174 -6.39 -26.80 18.00
C PHE A 174 -7.52 -25.85 18.41
N PRO A 175 -7.82 -25.64 19.71
CA PRO A 175 -9.03 -24.94 20.16
C PRO A 175 -9.15 -23.44 19.81
N LYS A 176 -8.23 -22.85 19.03
CA LYS A 176 -8.24 -21.42 18.66
C LYS A 176 -7.72 -21.07 17.25
N LEU A 177 -7.49 -22.03 16.36
CA LEU A 177 -7.20 -21.75 14.94
C LEU A 177 -8.29 -22.36 14.05
N CYS A 178 -9.00 -21.50 13.33
CA CYS A 178 -10.12 -21.88 12.46
C CYS A 178 -9.68 -22.75 11.27
N CYS A 179 -10.42 -23.82 11.01
CA CYS A 179 -10.29 -24.68 9.84
C CYS A 179 -11.05 -24.07 8.63
N VAL A 180 -10.40 -23.97 7.47
CA VAL A 180 -10.97 -23.39 6.23
C VAL A 180 -12.11 -24.24 5.62
N HIS A 181 -12.40 -25.43 6.14
CA HIS A 181 -13.45 -26.32 5.62
C HIS A 181 -14.76 -26.34 6.42
N CYS A 182 -14.88 -25.56 7.49
CA CYS A 182 -16.10 -25.50 8.30
C CYS A 182 -16.71 -24.09 8.20
N ASN A 183 -17.72 -23.92 7.36
CA ASN A 183 -18.33 -22.60 7.07
C ASN A 183 -19.25 -22.07 8.20
N THR A 184 -19.05 -22.51 9.45
CA THR A 184 -20.05 -22.37 10.53
C THR A 184 -19.65 -21.45 11.69
N HIS A 185 -18.50 -20.77 11.63
CA HIS A 185 -18.15 -19.75 12.63
C HIS A 185 -17.56 -18.48 11.99
N TYR A 186 -18.34 -17.82 11.15
CA TYR A 186 -18.10 -16.42 10.77
C TYR A 186 -18.56 -15.49 11.91
N LYS A 187 -17.77 -15.38 12.99
CA LYS A 187 -17.81 -14.21 13.87
C LYS A 187 -16.66 -13.28 13.50
N GLN A 188 -17.03 -12.34 12.64
CA GLN A 188 -16.34 -11.13 12.21
C GLN A 188 -15.27 -10.63 13.20
N PHE A 189 -14.00 -10.72 12.80
CA PHE A 189 -13.01 -9.70 13.17
C PHE A 189 -13.10 -8.56 12.14
N ASN A 190 -14.20 -7.81 12.20
CA ASN A 190 -14.31 -6.49 11.59
C ASN A 190 -13.84 -5.46 12.63
N TYR A 191 -12.54 -5.24 12.72
CA TYR A 191 -12.02 -4.01 13.34
C TYR A 191 -10.98 -3.43 12.38
N TYR A 192 -11.35 -2.31 11.72
CA TYR A 192 -10.67 -1.58 10.65
C TYR A 192 -10.92 -2.01 9.19
N THR A 193 -12.18 -2.04 8.78
CA THR A 193 -12.56 -1.72 7.39
C THR A 193 -13.11 -0.29 7.30
N ASP A 194 -12.31 0.70 7.71
CA ASP A 194 -12.65 2.09 7.37
C ASP A 194 -12.29 2.36 5.91
N ASN A 195 -13.22 1.99 5.02
CA ASN A 195 -13.48 2.53 3.69
C ASN A 195 -12.37 3.42 3.10
N TYR A 196 -11.31 2.78 2.56
CA TYR A 196 -10.28 3.44 1.73
C TYR A 196 -10.85 3.82 0.36
N LYS A 197 -11.85 4.72 0.31
CA LYS A 197 -12.37 5.24 -0.95
C LYS A 197 -11.33 6.15 -1.58
N TYR A 198 -10.66 5.66 -2.61
CA TYR A 198 -9.75 6.45 -3.43
C TYR A 198 -10.55 7.43 -4.30
N ILE A 199 -10.14 8.70 -4.33
CA ILE A 199 -10.78 9.77 -5.08
C ILE A 199 -9.82 10.17 -6.19
N TYR A 200 -10.32 10.11 -7.42
CA TYR A 200 -9.64 10.67 -8.60
C TYR A 200 -10.10 12.11 -8.84
N ASP A 201 -9.20 12.95 -9.33
CA ASP A 201 -9.44 14.35 -9.69
C ASP A 201 -10.19 15.13 -8.60
N CYS A 202 -9.68 15.05 -7.38
CA CYS A 202 -10.36 15.65 -6.24
C CYS A 202 -10.61 17.14 -6.47
N THR A 203 -11.87 17.55 -6.38
CA THR A 203 -12.27 18.95 -6.64
C THR A 203 -11.70 19.97 -5.64
N LYS A 204 -11.06 19.52 -4.56
CA LYS A 204 -10.45 20.37 -3.53
C LYS A 204 -8.96 20.61 -3.76
N CYS A 205 -8.21 19.59 -4.14
CA CYS A 205 -6.76 19.68 -4.35
C CYS A 205 -6.32 19.52 -5.82
N GLY A 206 -7.18 18.98 -6.67
CA GLY A 206 -6.92 18.67 -8.07
C GLY A 206 -5.97 17.48 -8.26
N MET A 207 -5.86 16.59 -7.28
CA MET A 207 -5.00 15.40 -7.31
C MET A 207 -5.79 14.15 -6.93
N ASN A 208 -5.19 13.00 -7.18
CA ASN A 208 -5.72 11.70 -6.80
C ASN A 208 -5.25 11.33 -5.39
N HIS A 209 -6.15 10.95 -4.48
CA HIS A 209 -5.79 10.59 -3.10
C HIS A 209 -6.90 9.80 -2.38
N ILE A 210 -6.58 9.22 -1.22
CA ILE A 210 -7.58 8.57 -0.34
C ILE A 210 -8.48 9.64 0.31
N ARG A 211 -9.81 9.40 0.35
CA ARG A 211 -10.82 10.38 0.83
C ARG A 211 -10.45 11.10 2.13
N SER A 212 -9.91 10.39 3.12
CA SER A 212 -9.54 10.94 4.44
C SER A 212 -8.24 11.74 4.47
N ARG A 213 -7.49 11.79 3.37
CA ARG A 213 -6.12 12.36 3.30
C ARG A 213 -5.97 13.41 2.20
N CYS A 214 -6.97 14.28 2.04
CA CYS A 214 -6.86 15.37 1.08
C CYS A 214 -5.75 16.33 1.47
N SER A 215 -4.75 16.55 0.61
CA SER A 215 -3.66 17.49 0.85
C SER A 215 -4.12 18.95 1.00
N ALA A 216 -5.35 19.26 0.57
CA ALA A 216 -5.92 20.59 0.75
C ALA A 216 -6.68 20.74 2.08
N TYR A 217 -6.75 19.71 2.92
CA TYR A 217 -7.39 19.79 4.23
C TYR A 217 -6.61 20.73 5.15
N GLY A 218 -7.32 21.61 5.87
CA GLY A 218 -6.72 22.65 6.72
C GLY A 218 -6.24 23.90 5.97
N GLU A 219 -5.94 23.78 4.68
CA GLU A 219 -5.37 24.86 3.85
C GLU A 219 -6.34 26.02 3.64
N LEU A 220 -5.85 27.25 3.84
CA LEU A 220 -6.61 28.48 3.66
C LEU A 220 -6.50 28.99 2.22
N CYS A 221 -7.63 29.10 1.53
CA CYS A 221 -7.67 29.63 0.18
C CYS A 221 -7.51 31.17 0.18
N ILE A 222 -6.46 31.67 -0.46
CA ILE A 222 -6.20 33.12 -0.58
C ILE A 222 -7.24 33.87 -1.44
N LYS A 223 -7.98 33.16 -2.32
CA LYS A 223 -9.00 33.79 -3.17
C LYS A 223 -10.31 34.07 -2.43
N CYS A 224 -10.72 33.21 -1.51
CA CYS A 224 -12.02 33.32 -0.83
C CYS A 224 -11.97 33.36 0.70
N GLY A 225 -10.80 33.05 1.28
CA GLY A 225 -10.57 32.98 2.72
C GLY A 225 -11.22 31.78 3.41
N LYS A 226 -11.66 30.75 2.68
CA LYS A 226 -12.22 29.51 3.27
C LYS A 226 -11.18 28.39 3.26
N LYS A 227 -11.28 27.47 4.23
CA LYS A 227 -10.37 26.31 4.36
C LYS A 227 -10.72 25.15 3.40
N ASN A 228 -9.88 24.13 3.37
CA ASN A 228 -10.12 22.80 2.80
C ASN A 228 -10.11 22.71 1.25
N HIS A 229 -9.45 23.63 0.56
CA HIS A 229 -9.20 23.57 -0.88
C HIS A 229 -8.04 24.49 -1.28
N PHE A 230 -7.36 24.16 -2.37
CA PHE A 230 -6.33 25.05 -2.91
C PHE A 230 -6.94 26.21 -3.70
N SER A 231 -6.24 27.35 -3.72
CA SER A 231 -6.63 28.55 -4.47
C SER A 231 -6.78 28.32 -5.97
N LYS A 232 -6.04 27.34 -6.54
CA LYS A 232 -6.21 26.91 -7.93
C LYS A 232 -7.56 26.23 -8.19
N MET A 233 -8.11 25.54 -7.19
CA MET A 233 -9.40 24.84 -7.27
C MET A 233 -10.58 25.70 -6.80
N CYS A 234 -10.32 26.94 -6.40
CA CYS A 234 -11.35 27.83 -5.91
C CYS A 234 -12.26 28.29 -7.06
N ARG A 235 -13.56 27.99 -6.93
CA ARG A 235 -14.60 28.38 -7.89
C ARG A 235 -15.25 29.73 -7.55
N VAL A 236 -14.77 30.42 -6.50
CA VAL A 236 -15.32 31.71 -6.11
C VAL A 236 -14.82 32.76 -7.10
N PRO A 237 -15.72 33.54 -7.75
CA PRO A 237 -15.31 34.61 -8.65
C PRO A 237 -14.58 35.71 -7.87
N VAL A 238 -13.39 36.04 -8.34
CA VAL A 238 -12.53 37.10 -7.78
C VAL A 238 -12.60 38.31 -8.71
N ILE A 239 -12.82 39.49 -8.14
CA ILE A 239 -12.67 40.76 -8.84
C ILE A 239 -11.20 41.14 -8.74
N ILE A 240 -10.56 41.36 -9.88
CA ILE A 240 -9.19 41.86 -9.97
C ILE A 240 -9.25 43.40 -10.11
N ASN A 241 -8.41 44.13 -9.38
CA ASN A 241 -8.32 45.59 -9.41
C ASN A 241 -9.69 46.26 -9.32
N CYS A 242 -10.45 45.96 -8.27
CA CYS A 242 -11.80 46.48 -8.12
C CYS A 242 -11.82 48.01 -8.23
N SER A 243 -12.68 48.56 -9.07
CA SER A 243 -12.79 50.01 -9.27
C SER A 243 -13.20 50.79 -8.01
N LYS A 244 -13.75 50.10 -7.00
CA LYS A 244 -14.22 50.68 -5.74
C LYS A 244 -13.15 50.73 -4.65
N CYS A 245 -12.29 49.72 -4.55
CA CYS A 245 -11.28 49.63 -3.48
C CYS A 245 -9.83 49.48 -3.98
N GLY A 246 -9.61 49.30 -5.28
CA GLY A 246 -8.29 49.10 -5.86
C GLY A 246 -7.66 47.72 -5.66
N MET A 247 -8.20 46.88 -4.77
CA MET A 247 -7.62 45.59 -4.43
C MET A 247 -8.33 44.41 -5.10
N ASN A 248 -7.66 43.24 -5.08
CA ASN A 248 -8.22 41.96 -5.50
C ASN A 248 -9.02 41.32 -4.36
N HIS A 249 -10.24 40.88 -4.61
CA HIS A 249 -11.08 40.22 -3.59
C HIS A 249 -12.18 39.34 -4.21
N ALA A 250 -12.73 38.41 -3.42
CA ALA A 250 -13.92 37.65 -3.81
C ALA A 250 -15.12 38.60 -4.03
N LYS A 251 -15.90 38.41 -5.09
CA LYS A 251 -17.00 39.32 -5.51
C LYS A 251 -17.93 39.79 -4.37
N SER A 252 -18.16 38.97 -3.35
CA SER A 252 -19.03 39.26 -2.21
C SER A 252 -18.34 39.94 -1.01
N LYS A 253 -17.04 40.24 -1.08
CA LYS A 253 -16.23 40.74 0.05
C LYS A 253 -15.46 42.00 -0.31
N CYS A 254 -16.09 42.94 -1.02
CA CYS A 254 -15.42 44.21 -1.33
C CYS A 254 -15.16 45.01 -0.05
N PRO A 255 -13.90 45.35 0.27
CA PRO A 255 -13.56 46.12 1.47
C PRO A 255 -14.15 47.53 1.50
N ALA A 256 -14.51 48.08 0.34
CA ALA A 256 -15.17 49.37 0.26
C ALA A 256 -16.67 49.32 0.59
N TYR A 257 -17.27 48.13 0.73
CA TYR A 257 -18.69 48.00 0.97
C TYR A 257 -19.07 48.61 2.33
N GLY A 258 -20.08 49.47 2.35
CA GLY A 258 -20.50 50.21 3.55
C GLY A 258 -19.60 51.39 3.93
N HIS A 259 -18.47 51.60 3.25
CA HIS A 259 -17.58 52.73 3.52
C HIS A 259 -18.16 54.03 2.95
N ILE A 260 -18.22 55.09 3.76
CA ILE A 260 -18.61 56.44 3.33
C ILE A 260 -17.35 57.22 2.97
N CYS A 261 -17.26 57.72 1.74
CA CYS A 261 -16.12 58.50 1.30
C CYS A 261 -16.19 59.94 1.82
N ARG A 262 -15.14 60.43 2.47
CA ARG A 262 -15.09 61.80 3.02
C ARG A 262 -15.03 62.89 1.96
N HIS A 263 -14.53 62.60 0.76
CA HIS A 263 -14.43 63.59 -0.32
C HIS A 263 -15.78 63.87 -1.01
N CYS A 264 -16.73 62.94 -0.99
CA CYS A 264 -17.97 63.08 -1.74
C CYS A 264 -19.23 62.62 -1.00
N ASN A 265 -19.09 62.15 0.23
CA ASN A 265 -20.15 61.60 1.09
C ASN A 265 -20.96 60.45 0.45
N LYS A 266 -20.45 59.80 -0.59
CA LYS A 266 -21.08 58.62 -1.22
C LYS A 266 -20.51 57.32 -0.66
N LEU A 267 -21.36 56.30 -0.61
CA LEU A 267 -21.05 54.96 -0.12
C LEU A 267 -20.22 54.13 -1.13
N ASN A 268 -19.67 53.02 -0.64
CA ASN A 268 -19.21 51.87 -1.42
C ASN A 268 -17.95 52.09 -2.27
N HIS A 269 -17.07 53.01 -1.89
CA HIS A 269 -15.72 53.17 -2.48
C HIS A 269 -14.73 53.73 -1.45
N LEU A 270 -13.45 53.44 -1.64
CA LEU A 270 -12.36 54.03 -0.86
C LEU A 270 -12.01 55.43 -1.41
N GLU A 271 -11.51 56.29 -0.53
CA GLU A 271 -11.15 57.68 -0.83
C GLU A 271 -10.16 57.78 -2.00
N GLU A 272 -9.16 56.90 -2.03
CA GLU A 272 -8.18 56.78 -3.11
C GLU A 272 -8.77 56.49 -4.50
N LYS A 273 -9.99 55.94 -4.55
CA LYS A 273 -10.73 55.65 -5.79
C LYS A 273 -11.85 56.65 -6.04
N CYS A 274 -11.95 57.70 -5.24
CA CYS A 274 -12.94 58.74 -5.43
C CYS A 274 -12.62 59.55 -6.69
N ARG A 275 -13.57 59.62 -7.63
CA ARG A 275 -13.41 60.38 -8.88
C ARG A 275 -13.38 61.89 -8.66
N LEU A 276 -13.93 62.36 -7.53
CA LEU A 276 -13.95 63.78 -7.16
C LEU A 276 -12.71 64.21 -6.37
N ALA A 277 -11.90 63.26 -5.88
CA ALA A 277 -10.65 63.56 -5.18
C ALA A 277 -9.50 63.97 -6.11
N LYS A 278 -9.66 63.84 -7.44
CA LYS A 278 -8.64 64.19 -8.45
C LYS A 278 -8.70 65.65 -8.93
N CYS A 279 -9.64 66.46 -8.43
CA CYS A 279 -9.85 67.84 -8.88
C CYS A 279 -9.50 68.90 -7.81
N ILE A 280 -8.55 68.60 -6.92
CA ILE A 280 -7.93 69.57 -6.02
C ILE A 280 -6.44 69.65 -6.37
#